data_AF-A0A3M1BXK1-F1
#
_entry.id   AF-A0A3M1BXK1-F1
#
_cell.length_a   1.000
_cell.length_b   1.000
_cell.length_c   1.000
_cell.angle_alpha   90.00
_cell.angle_beta   90.00
_cell.angle_gamma   90.00
#
_symmetry.space_group_name_H-M   'P 1'
#
loop_
_entity.id
_entity.type
_entity.pdbx_description
1 polymer ?
#
loop_
_entity_poly.entity_id
_entity_poly.type
_entity_poly.pdbx_seq_one_letter_code
_entity_poly.pdbx_strand_id
1 'polypeptide(L)'
;TLVGAGKTQGAMDAANILKPALARGDLRAIGATTLNEYQKYFETDKALERRFQMVMVDEPSEEDAISILRGLKERYETYHKVNIKDEAVVAAVQLSTRYITDRFLPDKAIDLIDEAAARLRLEMNSMPEELDEVERKIRQLEIEREAMKREKDEDKIKKINEDLANLEERRKELKAQWEAEREVVTGIQKTKEEIEQLKLQANQLEREGNFSAVAEIRYGRIPELENQLQELNQQLQEMQKDGKLLVKDEVDAEDVAEIVSRWTGIPVKRMLQSERDKLLHLEEELHRRVVGQEEAVQAVSDAIRRSRTGLANEKRPIGSFLFLGTTGVGKTELAKALAEYLFNDENLMTRIDMSEYQERHSVSRLVGAPPGYVGYDEGGQLTEAVRRKPYSVILLDEIEKAHPDVFNILLQVLEDGRLTDNKGRVANFKNTIIIMTSNMGSDIIRENFENITDANREEVVERTRNQVFELLKKSVRPEFLNRIDEIIMFQPLSKDDIHAIVELQLQHVAALAAKQDIQITWTKAAVDFIAEEGFHPEFGARPVKRVIQKRVLNELSKQILLGKVQPKHHYVLDAFEDTIVFRAPRKG
;
A
#
# COMPACT_ATOMS: atom_id res chain seq x y z
N THR A 1 9.07 -30.76 -7.53
CA THR A 1 9.03 -31.61 -6.31
C THR A 1 9.23 -33.07 -6.71
N LEU A 2 10.28 -33.75 -6.23
CA LEU A 2 10.57 -35.16 -6.59
C LEU A 2 9.69 -36.17 -5.84
N VAL A 3 9.23 -35.82 -4.63
CA VAL A 3 8.29 -36.60 -3.83
C VAL A 3 6.88 -36.08 -4.13
N GLY A 4 5.99 -36.95 -4.63
CA GLY A 4 4.62 -36.59 -5.02
C GLY A 4 4.42 -36.26 -6.51
N ALA A 5 5.48 -36.06 -7.29
CA ALA A 5 5.42 -36.07 -8.75
C ALA A 5 5.18 -37.50 -9.24
N GLY A 6 3.94 -37.81 -9.63
CA GLY A 6 3.56 -39.17 -10.06
C GLY A 6 2.35 -39.78 -9.36
N LYS A 7 1.61 -39.03 -8.52
CA LYS A 7 0.30 -39.47 -7.98
C LYS A 7 -0.82 -39.56 -9.04
N THR A 8 -0.50 -39.60 -10.33
CA THR A 8 -1.37 -40.13 -11.38
C THR A 8 -1.10 -41.62 -11.51
N GLN A 9 -2.14 -42.44 -11.22
CA GLN A 9 -2.13 -43.90 -11.19
C GLN A 9 -1.13 -44.54 -12.18
N GLY A 10 0.03 -45.01 -11.68
CA GLY A 10 0.93 -45.90 -12.41
C GLY A 10 2.40 -45.47 -12.55
N ALA A 11 2.79 -44.23 -12.25
CA ALA A 11 4.20 -43.83 -12.28
C ALA A 11 4.91 -44.22 -10.97
N MET A 12 6.10 -44.85 -11.04
CA MET A 12 6.94 -45.14 -9.87
C MET A 12 7.23 -43.84 -9.11
N ASP A 13 6.80 -43.78 -7.85
CA ASP A 13 7.15 -42.69 -6.94
C ASP A 13 8.66 -42.70 -6.69
N ALA A 14 9.37 -41.70 -7.22
CA ALA A 14 10.83 -41.58 -7.10
C ALA A 14 11.30 -41.62 -5.63
N ALA A 15 10.40 -41.26 -4.69
CA ALA A 15 10.64 -41.40 -3.26
C ALA A 15 10.95 -42.84 -2.82
N ASN A 16 10.32 -43.85 -3.43
CA ASN A 16 10.56 -45.27 -3.10
C ASN A 16 11.94 -45.76 -3.55
N ILE A 17 12.54 -45.11 -4.55
CA ILE A 17 13.89 -45.43 -5.03
C ILE A 17 14.95 -44.89 -4.05
N LEU A 18 14.67 -43.78 -3.37
CA LEU A 18 15.61 -43.12 -2.45
C LEU A 18 15.64 -43.78 -1.05
N LYS A 19 14.53 -44.39 -0.62
CA LYS A 19 14.40 -45.00 0.73
C LYS A 19 15.51 -46.00 1.08
N PRO A 20 15.90 -46.95 0.21
CA PRO A 20 16.97 -47.90 0.53
C PRO A 20 18.33 -47.22 0.73
N ALA A 21 18.66 -46.22 -0.10
CA ALA A 21 19.93 -45.49 0.00
C ALA A 21 19.98 -44.60 1.26
N LEU A 22 18.86 -43.94 1.60
CA LEU A 22 18.72 -43.18 2.84
C LEU A 22 18.79 -44.07 4.09
N ALA A 23 18.22 -45.28 4.03
CA ALA A 23 18.23 -46.22 5.15
C ALA A 23 19.62 -46.80 5.43
N ARG A 24 20.42 -47.03 4.38
CA ARG A 24 21.81 -47.52 4.50
C ARG A 24 22.81 -46.41 4.81
N GLY A 25 22.43 -45.15 4.63
CA GLY A 25 23.33 -44.00 4.80
C GLY A 25 24.25 -43.74 3.61
N ASP A 26 24.03 -44.42 2.48
CA ASP A 26 24.78 -44.25 1.22
C ASP A 26 24.49 -42.86 0.60
N LEU A 27 23.34 -42.26 0.94
CA LEU A 27 22.90 -40.96 0.45
C LEU A 27 22.74 -39.98 1.62
N ARG A 28 23.48 -38.88 1.57
CA ARG A 28 23.26 -37.70 2.42
C ARG A 28 22.52 -36.65 1.60
N ALA A 29 21.37 -36.21 2.08
CA ALA A 29 20.51 -35.26 1.36
C ALA A 29 20.00 -34.17 2.31
N ILE A 30 19.87 -32.95 1.77
CA ILE A 30 19.15 -31.84 2.39
C ILE A 30 17.95 -31.54 1.49
N GLY A 31 16.75 -31.63 2.04
CA GLY A 31 15.51 -31.31 1.33
C GLY A 31 15.02 -29.91 1.70
N ALA A 32 14.46 -29.20 0.73
CA ALA A 32 13.76 -27.93 0.93
C ALA A 32 12.34 -28.05 0.34
N THR A 33 11.32 -27.73 1.13
CA THR A 33 9.90 -27.80 0.76
C THR A 33 9.09 -26.89 1.68
N THR A 34 7.85 -26.58 1.30
CA THR A 34 6.96 -25.80 2.16
C THR A 34 6.34 -26.67 3.25
N LEU A 35 5.91 -26.05 4.36
CA LEU A 35 5.24 -26.79 5.45
C LEU A 35 4.01 -27.56 4.95
N ASN A 36 3.23 -26.97 4.04
CA ASN A 36 2.03 -27.60 3.48
C ASN A 36 2.39 -28.85 2.65
N GLU A 37 3.44 -28.78 1.83
CA GLU A 37 3.92 -29.94 1.06
C GLU A 37 4.52 -31.01 1.97
N TYR A 38 5.27 -30.62 3.01
CA TYR A 38 5.80 -31.55 4.00
C TYR A 38 4.68 -32.34 4.69
N GLN A 39 3.67 -31.65 5.23
CA GLN A 39 2.53 -32.30 5.90
C GLN A 39 1.76 -33.24 4.94
N LYS A 40 1.58 -32.82 3.68
CA LYS A 40 0.80 -33.58 2.70
C LYS A 40 1.51 -34.80 2.14
N TYR A 41 2.84 -34.76 1.98
CA TYR A 41 3.60 -35.78 1.24
C TYR A 41 4.67 -36.48 2.07
N PHE A 42 5.32 -35.80 3.03
CA PHE A 42 6.40 -36.38 3.84
C PHE A 42 5.90 -36.97 5.15
N GLU A 43 5.06 -36.23 5.89
CA GLU A 43 4.55 -36.67 7.19
C GLU A 43 3.68 -37.93 7.08
N THR A 44 3.00 -38.12 5.95
CA THR A 44 2.24 -39.34 5.68
C THR A 44 3.12 -40.59 5.49
N ASP A 45 4.41 -40.42 5.20
CA ASP A 45 5.35 -41.51 4.93
C ASP A 45 6.33 -41.70 6.10
N LYS A 46 5.97 -42.59 7.02
CA LYS A 46 6.78 -42.92 8.21
C LYS A 46 8.22 -43.33 7.92
N ALA A 47 8.52 -43.85 6.72
CA ALA A 47 9.88 -44.25 6.38
C ALA A 47 10.77 -43.04 6.06
N LEU A 48 10.21 -42.00 5.43
CA LEU A 48 10.91 -40.74 5.16
C LEU A 48 10.96 -39.84 6.40
N GLU A 49 9.84 -39.72 7.11
CA GLU A 49 9.74 -38.93 8.34
C GLU A 49 10.82 -39.29 9.36
N ARG A 50 11.11 -40.59 9.54
CA ARG A 50 12.16 -41.08 10.47
C ARG A 50 13.59 -40.85 9.99
N ARG A 51 13.80 -40.43 8.73
CA ARG A 51 15.13 -40.27 8.11
C ARG A 51 15.49 -38.81 7.88
N PHE A 52 14.51 -37.92 7.94
CA PHE A 52 14.73 -36.48 7.83
C PHE A 52 14.44 -35.81 9.17
N GLN A 53 15.36 -34.96 9.62
CA GLN A 53 15.11 -34.05 10.72
C GLN A 53 14.47 -32.78 10.15
N MET A 54 13.32 -32.38 10.68
CA MET A 54 12.73 -31.10 10.34
C MET A 54 13.58 -29.96 10.93
N VAL A 55 13.98 -29.04 10.08
CA VAL A 55 14.61 -27.76 10.45
C VAL A 55 13.69 -26.68 9.90
N MET A 56 12.97 -26.00 10.80
CA MET A 56 12.10 -24.89 10.42
C MET A 56 12.95 -23.66 10.13
N VAL A 57 12.69 -23.03 8.98
CA VAL A 57 13.32 -21.78 8.57
C VAL A 57 12.20 -20.76 8.42
N ASP A 58 12.12 -19.85 9.37
CA ASP A 58 11.10 -18.80 9.39
C ASP A 58 11.53 -17.60 8.52
N GLU A 59 10.55 -16.77 8.15
CA GLU A 59 10.81 -15.48 7.50
C GLU A 59 11.65 -14.59 8.45
N PRO A 60 12.73 -13.94 7.95
CA PRO A 60 13.55 -13.07 8.78
C PRO A 60 12.75 -11.84 9.24
N SER A 61 13.12 -11.29 10.39
CA SER A 61 12.59 -10.01 10.84
C SER A 61 13.02 -8.88 9.89
N GLU A 62 12.40 -7.70 9.99
CA GLU A 62 12.82 -6.52 9.21
C GLU A 62 14.30 -6.16 9.48
N GLU A 63 14.74 -6.24 10.75
CA GLU A 63 16.12 -5.96 11.13
C GLU A 63 17.10 -6.99 10.56
N ASP A 64 16.73 -8.27 10.59
CA ASP A 64 17.53 -9.35 10.01
C ASP A 64 17.59 -9.22 8.48
N ALA A 65 16.47 -8.89 7.83
CA ALA A 65 16.41 -8.68 6.40
C ALA A 65 17.27 -7.48 5.96
N ILE A 66 17.24 -6.36 6.69
CA ILE A 66 18.15 -5.22 6.46
C ILE A 66 19.61 -5.67 6.58
N SER A 67 19.93 -6.47 7.59
CA SER A 67 21.30 -6.99 7.80
C SER A 67 21.73 -7.93 6.66
N ILE A 68 20.83 -8.79 6.18
CA ILE A 68 21.05 -9.66 5.02
C ILE A 68 21.30 -8.81 3.77
N LEU A 69 20.45 -7.83 3.47
CA LEU A 69 20.60 -6.96 2.30
C LEU A 69 21.89 -6.13 2.38
N ARG A 70 22.27 -5.62 3.56
CA ARG A 70 23.57 -4.95 3.77
C ARG A 70 24.75 -5.86 3.46
N GLY A 71 24.68 -7.14 3.85
CA GLY A 71 25.69 -8.14 3.50
C GLY A 71 25.73 -8.50 2.01
N LEU A 72 24.60 -8.38 1.30
CA LEU A 72 24.49 -8.60 -0.14
C LEU A 72 24.79 -7.35 -0.99
N LYS A 73 24.75 -6.17 -0.37
CA LYS A 73 24.89 -4.86 -1.02
C LYS A 73 26.10 -4.80 -1.96
N GLU A 74 27.30 -5.11 -1.46
CA GLU A 74 28.54 -5.05 -2.26
C GLU A 74 28.47 -5.93 -3.52
N ARG A 75 27.80 -7.09 -3.42
CA ARG A 75 27.64 -8.01 -4.56
C ARG A 75 26.70 -7.45 -5.63
N TYR A 76 25.57 -6.87 -5.22
CA TYR A 76 24.62 -6.26 -6.15
C TYR A 76 25.16 -4.98 -6.79
N GLU A 77 25.87 -4.15 -6.01
CA GLU A 77 26.59 -2.99 -6.54
C GLU A 77 27.59 -3.39 -7.64
N THR A 78 28.37 -4.44 -7.38
CA THR A 78 29.38 -4.94 -8.34
C THR A 78 28.71 -5.55 -9.58
N TYR A 79 27.65 -6.33 -9.40
CA TYR A 79 26.94 -7.00 -10.50
C TYR A 79 26.27 -5.98 -11.44
N HIS A 80 25.52 -5.03 -10.89
CA HIS A 80 24.82 -4.00 -11.68
C HIS A 80 25.70 -2.81 -12.05
N LYS A 81 26.89 -2.70 -11.43
CA LYS A 81 27.80 -1.56 -11.61
C LYS A 81 27.13 -0.24 -11.23
N VAL A 82 26.49 -0.22 -10.08
CA VAL A 82 25.83 0.96 -9.48
C VAL A 82 26.15 1.02 -7.98
N ASN A 83 25.91 2.16 -7.36
CA ASN A 83 26.00 2.32 -5.92
C ASN A 83 24.59 2.17 -5.30
N ILE A 84 24.46 1.61 -4.10
CA ILE A 84 23.18 1.45 -3.42
C ILE A 84 23.26 2.18 -2.08
N LYS A 85 22.40 3.17 -1.84
CA LYS A 85 22.41 3.85 -0.54
C LYS A 85 21.84 2.95 0.56
N ASP A 86 22.29 3.16 1.80
CA ASP A 86 21.75 2.42 2.94
C ASP A 86 20.24 2.70 3.14
N GLU A 87 19.81 3.93 2.87
CA GLU A 87 18.38 4.30 2.91
C GLU A 87 17.54 3.52 1.89
N ALA A 88 18.10 3.17 0.72
CA ALA A 88 17.43 2.34 -0.27
C ALA A 88 17.23 0.92 0.24
N VAL A 89 18.22 0.36 0.95
CA VAL A 89 18.12 -0.97 1.58
C VAL A 89 17.01 -0.98 2.63
N VAL A 90 16.98 0.04 3.50
CA VAL A 90 15.93 0.18 4.51
C VAL A 90 14.56 0.34 3.85
N ALA A 91 14.45 1.20 2.84
CA ALA A 91 13.21 1.40 2.09
C ALA A 91 12.73 0.12 1.40
N ALA A 92 13.62 -0.68 0.79
CA ALA A 92 13.27 -1.93 0.14
C ALA A 92 12.62 -2.93 1.11
N VAL A 93 13.17 -3.06 2.33
CA VAL A 93 12.59 -3.93 3.35
C VAL A 93 11.25 -3.37 3.86
N GLN A 94 11.21 -2.09 4.24
CA GLN A 94 10.02 -1.49 4.82
C GLN A 94 8.84 -1.42 3.84
N LEU A 95 9.09 -0.97 2.61
CA LEU A 95 8.06 -0.85 1.57
C LEU A 95 7.58 -2.21 1.09
N SER A 96 8.48 -3.20 0.92
CA SER A 96 8.07 -4.55 0.54
C SER A 96 7.27 -5.26 1.64
N THR A 97 7.62 -5.06 2.91
CA THR A 97 6.84 -5.61 4.03
C THR A 97 5.46 -4.97 4.12
N ARG A 98 5.37 -3.67 3.87
CA ARG A 98 4.11 -2.93 3.98
C ARG A 98 3.16 -3.17 2.80
N TYR A 99 3.68 -3.24 1.57
CA TYR A 99 2.86 -3.20 0.36
C TYR A 99 2.89 -4.48 -0.49
N ILE A 100 3.87 -5.38 -0.28
CA ILE A 100 4.00 -6.64 -1.02
C ILE A 100 3.76 -7.80 -0.04
N THR A 101 2.49 -8.16 0.14
CA THR A 101 2.06 -9.10 1.19
C THR A 101 1.98 -10.55 0.73
N ASP A 102 2.01 -10.82 -0.56
CA ASP A 102 1.95 -12.15 -1.17
C ASP A 102 3.32 -12.83 -1.30
N ARG A 103 4.39 -12.11 -0.93
CA ARG A 103 5.78 -12.57 -0.94
C ARG A 103 6.42 -12.39 0.45
N PHE A 104 7.48 -13.14 0.68
CA PHE A 104 8.19 -13.19 1.96
C PHE A 104 9.56 -12.51 1.88
N LEU A 105 10.01 -11.92 2.99
CA LEU A 105 11.39 -11.50 3.17
C LEU A 105 12.34 -12.73 3.19
N PRO A 106 13.62 -12.56 2.84
CA PRO A 106 14.24 -11.34 2.32
C PRO A 106 14.05 -11.16 0.79
N ASP A 107 13.50 -12.18 0.12
CA ASP A 107 13.41 -12.30 -1.34
C ASP A 107 12.76 -11.09 -2.02
N LYS A 108 11.58 -10.68 -1.53
CA LYS A 108 10.88 -9.51 -2.09
C LYS A 108 11.67 -8.20 -1.99
N ALA A 109 12.48 -8.02 -0.95
CA ALA A 109 13.29 -6.83 -0.77
C ALA A 109 14.54 -6.87 -1.65
N ILE A 110 15.12 -8.06 -1.82
CA ILE A 110 16.23 -8.31 -2.76
C ILE A 110 15.79 -7.97 -4.18
N ASP A 111 14.62 -8.44 -4.60
CA ASP A 111 14.10 -8.16 -5.95
C ASP A 111 13.88 -6.67 -6.20
N LEU A 112 13.40 -5.91 -5.21
CA LEU A 112 13.25 -4.46 -5.35
C LEU A 112 14.59 -3.76 -5.57
N ILE A 113 15.63 -4.16 -4.83
CA ILE A 113 16.98 -3.63 -5.01
C ILE A 113 17.54 -4.04 -6.37
N ASP A 114 17.34 -5.30 -6.78
CA ASP A 114 17.80 -5.82 -8.06
C ASP A 114 17.17 -5.05 -9.24
N GLU A 115 15.85 -4.85 -9.22
CA GLU A 115 15.14 -4.11 -10.26
C GLU A 115 15.50 -2.62 -10.27
N ALA A 116 15.64 -1.99 -9.10
CA ALA A 116 16.06 -0.59 -8.99
C ALA A 116 17.50 -0.40 -9.53
N ALA A 117 18.41 -1.30 -9.19
CA ALA A 117 19.80 -1.27 -9.66
C ALA A 117 19.90 -1.53 -11.18
N ALA A 118 19.15 -2.52 -11.69
CA ALA A 118 19.10 -2.82 -13.12
C ALA A 118 18.54 -1.64 -13.93
N ARG A 119 17.51 -0.98 -13.41
CA ARG A 119 16.92 0.21 -14.03
C ARG A 119 17.91 1.37 -14.07
N LEU A 120 18.53 1.70 -12.94
CA LEU A 120 19.53 2.76 -12.87
C LEU A 120 20.67 2.49 -13.85
N ARG A 121 21.11 1.23 -13.96
CA ARG A 121 22.14 0.84 -14.93
C ARG A 121 21.74 1.11 -16.39
N LEU A 122 20.46 0.93 -16.75
CA LEU A 122 19.96 1.29 -18.08
C LEU A 122 19.93 2.80 -18.30
N GLU A 123 19.53 3.56 -17.27
CA GLU A 123 19.50 5.03 -17.31
C GLU A 123 20.91 5.62 -17.46
N MET A 124 21.91 5.10 -16.75
CA MET A 124 23.32 5.53 -16.86
C MET A 124 23.93 5.33 -18.26
N ASN A 125 23.47 4.33 -19.01
CA ASN A 125 23.93 4.08 -20.39
C ASN A 125 23.13 4.88 -21.43
N SER A 126 22.08 5.56 -21.00
CA SER A 126 21.22 6.37 -21.86
C SER A 126 21.68 7.82 -21.88
N MET A 127 21.20 8.56 -22.89
CA MET A 127 21.43 10.01 -22.95
C MET A 127 20.66 10.69 -21.81
N PRO A 128 21.26 11.63 -21.06
CA PRO A 128 20.56 12.39 -20.03
C PRO A 128 19.37 13.16 -20.61
N GLU A 129 18.28 13.28 -19.84
CA GLU A 129 17.05 13.93 -20.28
C GLU A 129 17.30 15.39 -20.71
N GLU A 130 18.11 16.12 -19.96
CA GLU A 130 18.49 17.50 -20.27
C GLU A 130 19.19 17.63 -21.65
N LEU A 131 20.02 16.65 -22.02
CA LEU A 131 20.70 16.61 -23.31
C LEU A 131 19.75 16.21 -24.44
N ASP A 132 18.87 15.23 -24.21
CA ASP A 132 17.87 14.81 -25.19
C ASP A 132 16.85 15.94 -25.48
N GLU A 133 16.44 16.72 -24.47
CA GLU A 133 15.60 17.90 -24.66
C GLU A 133 16.26 18.95 -25.56
N VAL A 134 17.54 19.24 -25.33
CA VAL A 134 18.31 20.19 -26.15
C VAL A 134 18.44 19.66 -27.58
N GLU A 135 18.74 18.37 -27.77
CA GLU A 135 18.78 17.77 -29.10
C GLU A 135 17.44 17.83 -29.84
N ARG A 136 16.33 17.56 -29.15
CA ARG A 136 14.99 17.66 -29.74
C ARG A 136 14.66 19.08 -30.17
N LYS A 137 14.99 20.08 -29.34
CA LYS A 137 14.80 21.51 -29.67
C LYS A 137 15.65 21.93 -30.87
N ILE A 138 16.91 21.50 -30.93
CA ILE A 138 17.79 21.74 -32.08
C ILE A 138 17.16 21.17 -33.34
N ARG A 139 16.76 19.89 -33.33
CA ARG A 139 16.10 19.25 -34.49
C ARG A 139 14.83 19.99 -34.92
N GLN A 140 14.02 20.45 -33.98
CA GLN A 140 12.81 21.21 -34.27
C GLN A 140 13.13 22.55 -34.96
N LEU A 141 14.09 23.31 -34.43
CA LEU A 141 14.52 24.59 -35.01
C LEU A 141 15.22 24.42 -36.36
N GLU A 142 15.95 23.32 -36.58
CA GLU A 142 16.52 23.00 -37.89
C GLU A 142 15.45 22.79 -38.96
N ILE A 143 14.38 22.06 -38.62
CA ILE A 143 13.22 21.86 -39.51
C ILE A 143 12.53 23.19 -39.78
N GLU A 144 12.32 24.01 -38.74
CA GLU A 144 11.72 25.34 -38.87
C GLU A 144 12.59 26.26 -39.75
N ARG A 145 13.91 26.23 -39.59
CA ARG A 145 14.87 26.97 -40.44
C ARG A 145 14.72 26.59 -41.91
N GLU A 146 14.62 25.30 -42.22
CA GLU A 146 14.45 24.84 -43.60
C GLU A 146 13.08 25.21 -44.21
N ALA A 147 12.03 25.26 -43.39
CA ALA A 147 10.73 25.79 -43.81
C ALA A 147 10.81 27.30 -44.12
N MET A 148 11.39 28.09 -43.21
CA MET A 148 11.51 29.54 -43.36
C MET A 148 12.42 29.93 -44.54
N LYS A 149 13.45 29.13 -44.85
CA LYS A 149 14.26 29.29 -46.08
C LYS A 149 13.43 29.20 -47.36
N ARG A 150 12.41 28.35 -47.40
CA ARG A 150 11.49 28.24 -48.56
C ARG A 150 10.57 29.45 -48.66
N GLU A 151 10.16 30.01 -47.52
CA GLU A 151 9.32 31.20 -47.42
C GLU A 151 10.08 32.53 -47.62
N LYS A 152 11.43 32.49 -47.60
CA LYS A 152 12.34 33.65 -47.71
C LYS A 152 12.15 34.70 -46.61
N ASP A 153 11.82 34.26 -45.41
CA ASP A 153 11.69 35.11 -44.21
C ASP A 153 13.06 35.26 -43.51
N GLU A 154 13.86 36.24 -43.95
CA GLU A 154 15.24 36.42 -43.45
C GLU A 154 15.32 36.80 -41.96
N ASP A 155 14.35 37.55 -41.45
CA ASP A 155 14.33 37.98 -40.05
C ASP A 155 14.13 36.80 -39.09
N LYS A 156 13.20 35.88 -39.41
CA LYS A 156 13.03 34.64 -38.63
C LYS A 156 14.21 33.70 -38.76
N ILE A 157 14.81 33.57 -39.95
CA ILE A 157 16.00 32.74 -40.15
C ILE A 157 17.15 33.23 -39.27
N LYS A 158 17.34 34.55 -39.16
CA LYS A 158 18.39 35.12 -38.31
C LYS A 158 18.16 34.77 -36.84
N LYS A 159 16.93 34.92 -36.35
CA LYS A 159 16.57 34.57 -34.97
C LYS A 159 16.73 33.06 -34.68
N ILE A 160 16.28 32.21 -35.59
CA ILE A 160 16.44 30.74 -35.47
C ILE A 160 17.92 30.35 -35.45
N ASN A 161 18.77 31.02 -36.24
CA ASN A 161 20.21 30.77 -36.23
C ASN A 161 20.87 31.20 -34.91
N GLU A 162 20.43 32.32 -34.32
CA GLU A 162 20.88 32.75 -32.99
C GLU A 162 20.46 31.72 -31.92
N ASP A 163 19.21 31.28 -31.92
CA ASP A 163 18.71 30.26 -30.99
C ASP A 163 19.41 28.90 -31.17
N LEU A 164 19.66 28.48 -32.42
CA LEU A 164 20.43 27.29 -32.73
C LEU A 164 21.87 27.39 -32.21
N ALA A 165 22.56 28.52 -32.42
CA ALA A 165 23.92 28.70 -31.93
C ALA A 165 23.99 28.57 -30.40
N ASN A 166 23.05 29.20 -29.68
CA ASN A 166 22.96 29.10 -28.22
C ASN A 166 22.69 27.66 -27.76
N LEU A 167 21.78 26.94 -28.42
CA LEU A 167 21.47 25.55 -28.08
C LEU A 167 22.61 24.59 -28.44
N GLU A 168 23.34 24.82 -29.52
CA GLU A 168 24.50 24.01 -29.90
C GLU A 168 25.66 24.18 -28.91
N GLU A 169 25.90 25.41 -28.43
CA GLU A 169 26.86 25.67 -27.36
C GLU A 169 26.45 24.94 -26.08
N ARG A 170 25.17 25.06 -25.68
CA ARG A 170 24.64 24.34 -24.51
C ARG A 170 24.73 22.82 -24.66
N ARG A 171 24.42 22.27 -25.83
CA ARG A 171 24.58 20.84 -26.14
C ARG A 171 26.02 20.39 -25.95
N LYS A 172 26.98 21.20 -26.42
CA LYS A 172 28.41 20.90 -26.32
C LYS A 172 28.87 20.89 -24.87
N GLU A 173 28.44 21.87 -24.07
CA GLU A 173 28.69 21.90 -22.62
C GLU A 173 28.16 20.65 -21.92
N LEU A 174 26.86 20.36 -22.08
CA LEU A 174 26.19 19.22 -21.45
C LEU A 174 26.82 17.89 -21.87
N LYS A 175 27.16 17.74 -23.14
CA LYS A 175 27.81 16.53 -23.64
C LYS A 175 29.21 16.35 -23.07
N ALA A 176 30.00 17.41 -22.98
CA ALA A 176 31.34 17.35 -22.40
C ALA A 176 31.27 17.01 -20.89
N GLN A 177 30.31 17.60 -20.18
CA GLN A 177 30.05 17.28 -18.77
C GLN A 177 29.65 15.81 -18.61
N TRP A 178 28.70 15.32 -19.40
CA TRP A 178 28.25 13.93 -19.36
C TRP A 178 29.37 12.93 -19.67
N GLU A 179 30.21 13.21 -20.68
CA GLU A 179 31.35 12.35 -21.02
C GLU A 179 32.39 12.29 -19.89
N ALA A 180 32.68 13.42 -19.24
CA ALA A 180 33.59 13.49 -18.09
C ALA A 180 33.04 12.73 -16.87
N GLU A 181 31.76 12.94 -16.53
CA GLU A 181 31.09 12.23 -15.44
C GLU A 181 31.10 10.71 -15.69
N ARG A 182 30.77 10.29 -16.92
CA ARG A 182 30.73 8.87 -17.29
C ARG A 182 32.10 8.20 -17.20
N GLU A 183 33.18 8.91 -17.52
CA GLU A 183 34.54 8.39 -17.40
C GLU A 183 34.90 8.09 -15.94
N VAL A 184 34.65 9.05 -15.04
CA VAL A 184 34.89 8.88 -13.60
C VAL A 184 34.08 7.71 -13.04
N VAL A 185 32.79 7.66 -13.35
CA VAL A 185 31.88 6.58 -12.91
C VAL A 185 32.32 5.21 -13.44
N THR A 186 32.76 5.13 -14.69
CA THR A 186 33.30 3.88 -15.26
C THR A 186 34.60 3.46 -14.57
N GLY A 187 35.45 4.43 -14.21
CA GLY A 187 36.65 4.21 -13.40
C GLY A 187 36.31 3.59 -12.04
N ILE A 188 35.37 4.20 -11.30
CA ILE A 188 34.89 3.71 -9.99
C ILE A 188 34.41 2.25 -10.10
N GLN A 189 33.61 1.95 -11.12
CA GLN A 189 33.07 0.60 -11.34
C GLN A 189 34.18 -0.42 -11.58
N LYS A 190 35.18 -0.07 -12.41
CA LYS A 190 36.29 -0.96 -12.72
C LYS A 190 37.16 -1.23 -11.48
N THR A 191 37.48 -0.19 -10.71
CA THR A 191 38.24 -0.32 -9.46
C THR A 191 37.50 -1.19 -8.44
N LYS A 192 36.18 -1.02 -8.28
CA LYS A 192 35.36 -1.90 -7.41
C LYS A 192 35.39 -3.37 -7.87
N GLU A 193 35.25 -3.61 -9.18
CA GLU A 193 35.29 -4.96 -9.76
C GLU A 193 36.64 -5.64 -9.51
N GLU A 194 37.75 -4.90 -9.62
CA GLU A 194 39.10 -5.40 -9.32
C GLU A 194 39.28 -5.72 -7.82
N ILE A 195 38.77 -4.87 -6.92
CA ILE A 195 38.80 -5.12 -5.46
C ILE A 195 38.07 -6.43 -5.10
N GLU A 196 36.86 -6.64 -5.64
CA GLU A 196 36.09 -7.86 -5.36
C GLU A 196 36.76 -9.13 -5.90
N GLN A 197 37.31 -9.07 -7.12
CA GLN A 197 38.08 -10.19 -7.68
C GLN A 197 39.28 -10.54 -6.79
N LEU A 198 39.99 -9.53 -6.28
CA LEU A 198 41.11 -9.73 -5.35
C LEU A 198 40.66 -10.29 -4.00
N LYS A 199 39.53 -9.83 -3.43
CA LYS A 199 38.96 -10.40 -2.19
C LYS A 199 38.60 -11.88 -2.37
N LEU A 200 37.95 -12.24 -3.48
CA LEU A 200 37.63 -13.63 -3.80
C LEU A 200 38.89 -14.48 -3.96
N GLN A 201 39.88 -13.97 -4.69
CA GLN A 201 41.17 -14.62 -4.88
C GLN A 201 41.91 -14.83 -3.56
N ALA A 202 41.94 -13.82 -2.68
CA ALA A 202 42.54 -13.92 -1.35
C ALA A 202 41.88 -15.02 -0.51
N ASN A 203 40.54 -15.09 -0.51
CA ASN A 203 39.80 -16.12 0.22
C ASN A 203 40.06 -17.53 -0.33
N GLN A 204 40.26 -17.67 -1.64
CA GLN A 204 40.64 -18.94 -2.25
C GLN A 204 42.06 -19.35 -1.83
N LEU A 205 43.03 -18.44 -1.93
CA LEU A 205 44.43 -18.68 -1.56
C LEU A 205 44.60 -18.99 -0.06
N GLU A 206 43.78 -18.37 0.79
CA GLU A 206 43.74 -18.65 2.23
C GLU A 206 43.30 -20.09 2.51
N ARG A 207 42.28 -20.59 1.79
CA ARG A 207 41.83 -22.00 1.88
C ARG A 207 42.88 -22.99 1.36
N GLU A 208 43.68 -22.58 0.39
CA GLU A 208 44.79 -23.36 -0.18
C GLU A 208 46.07 -23.29 0.68
N GLY A 209 46.09 -22.45 1.73
CA GLY A 209 47.23 -22.29 2.65
C GLY A 209 48.35 -21.38 2.15
N ASN A 210 48.13 -20.62 1.06
CA ASN A 210 49.12 -19.69 0.51
C ASN A 210 49.08 -18.31 1.19
N PHE A 211 49.48 -18.26 2.46
CA PHE A 211 49.38 -17.03 3.27
C PHE A 211 50.25 -15.87 2.78
N SER A 212 51.36 -16.14 2.05
CA SER A 212 52.22 -15.09 1.50
C SER A 212 51.50 -14.28 0.42
N ALA A 213 50.81 -14.96 -0.50
CA ALA A 213 50.03 -14.28 -1.55
C ALA A 213 48.79 -13.58 -0.98
N VAL A 214 48.17 -14.16 0.07
CA VAL A 214 47.06 -13.51 0.79
C VAL A 214 47.51 -12.18 1.41
N ALA A 215 48.70 -12.14 2.01
CA ALA A 215 49.24 -10.92 2.61
C ALA A 215 49.52 -9.83 1.57
N GLU A 216 50.09 -10.19 0.40
CA GLU A 216 50.31 -9.26 -0.71
C GLU A 216 49.00 -8.65 -1.21
N ILE A 217 47.94 -9.47 -1.34
CA ILE A 217 46.64 -8.99 -1.80
C ILE A 217 45.97 -8.11 -0.73
N ARG A 218 45.85 -8.61 0.51
CA ARG A 218 45.10 -7.91 1.59
C ARG A 218 45.79 -6.64 2.08
N TYR A 219 47.12 -6.60 2.13
CA TYR A 219 47.87 -5.47 2.70
C TYR A 219 48.64 -4.64 1.67
N GLY A 220 48.67 -5.06 0.42
CA GLY A 220 49.26 -4.29 -0.69
C GLY A 220 48.20 -3.83 -1.67
N ARG A 221 47.73 -4.74 -2.54
CA ARG A 221 46.91 -4.39 -3.71
C ARG A 221 45.52 -3.86 -3.35
N ILE A 222 44.84 -4.45 -2.37
CA ILE A 222 43.50 -3.99 -1.96
C ILE A 222 43.57 -2.55 -1.42
N PRO A 223 44.45 -2.20 -0.45
CA PRO A 223 44.61 -0.83 0.02
C PRO A 223 44.96 0.17 -1.10
N GLU A 224 45.78 -0.21 -2.07
CA GLU A 224 46.10 0.64 -3.23
C GLU A 224 44.85 0.98 -4.06
N LEU A 225 44.03 -0.02 -4.35
CA LEU A 225 42.77 0.16 -5.09
C LEU A 225 41.71 0.90 -4.25
N GLU A 226 41.66 0.69 -2.94
CA GLU A 226 40.76 1.43 -2.03
C GLU A 226 41.11 2.93 -2.02
N ASN A 227 42.39 3.28 -2.02
CA ASN A 227 42.84 4.67 -2.14
C ASN A 227 42.44 5.27 -3.51
N GLN A 228 42.65 4.54 -4.61
CA GLN A 228 42.22 4.97 -5.94
C GLN A 228 40.69 5.17 -6.03
N LEU A 229 39.93 4.25 -5.43
CA LEU A 229 38.48 4.34 -5.36
C LEU A 229 38.05 5.59 -4.59
N GLN A 230 38.74 5.91 -3.49
CA GLN A 230 38.48 7.10 -2.70
C GLN A 230 38.77 8.39 -3.48
N GLU A 231 39.88 8.44 -4.24
CA GLU A 231 40.21 9.57 -5.12
C GLU A 231 39.14 9.79 -6.20
N LEU A 232 38.70 8.72 -6.87
CA LEU A 232 37.66 8.81 -7.90
C LEU A 232 36.30 9.24 -7.32
N ASN A 233 35.93 8.73 -6.15
CA ASN A 233 34.71 9.17 -5.45
C ASN A 233 34.79 10.66 -5.06
N GLN A 234 35.97 11.14 -4.65
CA GLN A 234 36.16 12.55 -4.33
C GLN A 234 36.07 13.43 -5.58
N GLN A 235 36.64 13.00 -6.71
CA GLN A 235 36.49 13.69 -8.00
C GLN A 235 35.01 13.79 -8.42
N LEU A 236 34.23 12.71 -8.26
CA LEU A 236 32.80 12.71 -8.55
C LEU A 236 32.02 13.68 -7.63
N GLN A 237 32.38 13.73 -6.33
CA GLN A 237 31.78 14.68 -5.38
C GLN A 237 32.15 16.15 -5.66
N GLU A 238 33.35 16.41 -6.19
CA GLU A 238 33.76 17.74 -6.61
C GLU A 238 32.98 18.18 -7.86
N MET A 239 32.80 17.28 -8.82
CA MET A 239 31.92 17.48 -9.98
C MET A 239 30.46 17.76 -9.57
N GLN A 240 29.97 17.12 -8.50
CA GLN A 240 28.63 17.37 -7.92
C GLN A 240 28.45 18.79 -7.34
N LYS A 241 29.53 19.45 -6.88
CA LYS A 241 29.41 20.77 -6.23
C LYS A 241 29.28 21.91 -7.23
N ASP A 242 29.81 21.74 -8.43
CA ASP A 242 29.82 22.75 -9.48
C ASP A 242 28.55 22.72 -10.37
N GLY A 243 27.64 21.75 -10.20
CA GLY A 243 26.38 21.67 -10.93
C GLY A 243 25.52 20.45 -10.58
N LYS A 244 24.32 20.33 -11.16
CA LYS A 244 23.54 19.07 -11.12
C LYS A 244 24.28 18.01 -11.92
N LEU A 245 24.45 16.81 -11.35
CA LEU A 245 24.92 15.63 -12.08
C LEU A 245 23.96 15.31 -13.23
N LEU A 246 24.52 15.00 -14.39
CA LEU A 246 23.77 14.46 -15.52
C LEU A 246 23.61 12.94 -15.42
N VAL A 247 24.46 12.29 -14.63
CA VAL A 247 24.42 10.85 -14.36
C VAL A 247 24.08 10.59 -12.89
N LYS A 248 22.93 9.97 -12.63
CA LYS A 248 22.62 9.34 -11.33
C LYS A 248 23.36 8.00 -11.27
N ASP A 249 24.20 7.79 -10.25
CA ASP A 249 24.99 6.57 -10.06
C ASP A 249 24.61 5.77 -8.80
N GLU A 250 23.74 6.34 -7.96
CA GLU A 250 23.27 5.78 -6.70
C GLU A 250 21.78 5.45 -6.72
N VAL A 251 21.43 4.24 -6.29
CA VAL A 251 20.05 3.84 -5.97
C VAL A 251 19.67 4.41 -4.61
N ASP A 252 18.60 5.18 -4.55
CA ASP A 252 18.04 5.77 -3.34
C ASP A 252 16.66 5.19 -2.97
N ALA A 253 16.04 5.73 -1.93
CA ALA A 253 14.72 5.29 -1.49
C ALA A 253 13.60 5.63 -2.49
N GLU A 254 13.76 6.67 -3.32
CA GLU A 254 12.78 7.05 -4.34
C GLU A 254 12.76 6.03 -5.48
N ASP A 255 13.94 5.55 -5.91
CA ASP A 255 14.06 4.51 -6.94
C ASP A 255 13.32 3.23 -6.53
N VAL A 256 13.51 2.79 -5.28
CA VAL A 256 12.80 1.62 -4.72
C VAL A 256 11.29 1.90 -4.68
N ALA A 257 10.87 3.08 -4.21
CA ALA A 257 9.46 3.45 -4.14
C ALA A 257 8.80 3.50 -5.53
N GLU A 258 9.53 3.90 -6.58
CA GLU A 258 9.04 3.87 -7.96
C GLU A 258 8.79 2.44 -8.45
N ILE A 259 9.66 1.49 -8.13
CA ILE A 259 9.43 0.07 -8.46
C ILE A 259 8.19 -0.45 -7.73
N VAL A 260 8.09 -0.21 -6.41
CA VAL A 260 6.91 -0.60 -5.62
C VAL A 260 5.64 0.05 -6.17
N SER A 261 5.73 1.30 -6.62
CA SER A 261 4.60 2.03 -7.22
C SER A 261 4.10 1.36 -8.48
N ARG A 262 4.99 0.89 -9.35
CA ARG A 262 4.61 0.14 -10.56
C ARG A 262 3.97 -1.20 -10.22
N TRP A 263 4.48 -1.90 -9.23
CA TRP A 263 3.97 -3.22 -8.83
C TRP A 263 2.59 -3.13 -8.16
N THR A 264 2.38 -2.08 -7.35
CA THR A 264 1.19 -1.97 -6.47
C THR A 264 0.16 -0.95 -6.96
N GLY A 265 0.54 -0.05 -7.86
CA GLY A 265 -0.28 1.09 -8.29
C GLY A 265 -0.34 2.24 -7.27
N ILE A 266 0.35 2.15 -6.13
CA ILE A 266 0.34 3.18 -5.09
C ILE A 266 1.26 4.33 -5.51
N PRO A 267 0.83 5.61 -5.47
CA PRO A 267 1.69 6.73 -5.85
C PRO A 267 2.92 6.89 -4.94
N VAL A 268 4.10 7.11 -5.53
CA VAL A 268 5.38 7.33 -4.83
C VAL A 268 5.28 8.39 -3.74
N LYS A 269 4.63 9.53 -4.04
CA LYS A 269 4.40 10.62 -3.08
C LYS A 269 3.71 10.15 -1.80
N ARG A 270 2.79 9.17 -1.89
CA ARG A 270 2.10 8.62 -0.71
C ARG A 270 2.99 7.66 0.08
N MET A 271 4.00 7.06 -0.52
CA MET A 271 4.94 6.14 0.16
C MET A 271 6.07 6.90 0.86
N LEU A 272 6.61 7.95 0.21
CA LEU A 272 7.70 8.77 0.75
C LEU A 272 7.24 9.82 1.78
N GLN A 273 5.94 10.07 1.88
CA GLN A 273 5.42 11.00 2.88
C GLN A 273 5.70 10.47 4.30
N SER A 274 6.31 11.32 5.13
CA SER A 274 6.56 11.01 6.53
C SER A 274 5.27 10.55 7.22
N GLU A 275 5.35 9.42 7.93
CA GLU A 275 4.24 8.93 8.75
C GLU A 275 3.77 10.00 9.75
N ARG A 276 4.70 10.82 10.28
CA ARG A 276 4.38 11.93 11.16
C ARG A 276 3.45 12.93 10.49
N ASP A 277 3.77 13.36 9.28
CA ASP A 277 2.98 14.36 8.57
C ASP A 277 1.61 13.82 8.15
N LYS A 278 1.52 12.50 7.84
CA LYS A 278 0.22 11.83 7.64
C LYS A 278 -0.65 11.88 8.88
N LEU A 279 -0.09 11.58 10.04
CA LEU A 279 -0.85 11.53 11.30
C LEU A 279 -1.25 12.93 11.81
N LEU A 280 -0.50 13.97 11.47
CA LEU A 280 -0.82 15.36 11.82
C LEU A 280 -2.00 15.92 11.05
N HIS A 281 -2.25 15.45 9.82
CA HIS A 281 -3.35 15.92 8.95
C HIS A 281 -4.44 14.85 8.78
N LEU A 282 -4.52 13.90 9.72
CA LEU A 282 -5.40 12.73 9.61
C LEU A 282 -6.87 13.16 9.56
N GLU A 283 -7.31 14.07 10.42
CA GLU A 283 -8.68 14.57 10.46
C GLU A 283 -9.08 15.24 9.15
N GLU A 284 -8.24 16.16 8.65
CA GLU A 284 -8.50 16.89 7.40
C GLU A 284 -8.68 15.92 6.22
N GLU A 285 -7.86 14.88 6.15
CA GLU A 285 -7.90 13.89 5.08
C GLU A 285 -9.10 12.95 5.22
N LEU A 286 -9.48 12.58 6.45
CA LEU A 286 -10.71 11.82 6.68
C LEU A 286 -11.96 12.64 6.33
N HIS A 287 -11.98 13.94 6.62
CA HIS A 287 -13.10 14.84 6.31
C HIS A 287 -13.30 15.13 4.83
N ARG A 288 -12.30 14.85 3.97
CA ARG A 288 -12.50 14.88 2.52
C ARG A 288 -13.52 13.85 2.04
N ARG A 289 -13.74 12.79 2.82
CA ARG A 289 -14.61 11.67 2.49
C ARG A 289 -15.76 11.50 3.48
N VAL A 290 -15.52 11.78 4.76
CA VAL A 290 -16.50 11.67 5.84
C VAL A 290 -17.06 13.05 6.15
N VAL A 291 -18.37 13.21 5.93
CA VAL A 291 -19.08 14.45 6.22
C VAL A 291 -19.63 14.41 7.65
N GLY A 292 -19.40 15.49 8.39
CA GLY A 292 -19.78 15.61 9.80
C GLY A 292 -19.01 14.63 10.69
N GLN A 293 -19.64 14.18 11.78
CA GLN A 293 -19.07 13.22 12.73
C GLN A 293 -17.73 13.64 13.34
N GLU A 294 -17.57 14.93 13.64
CA GLU A 294 -16.33 15.53 14.18
C GLU A 294 -15.76 14.76 15.38
N GLU A 295 -16.60 14.45 16.36
CA GLU A 295 -16.19 13.69 17.55
C GLU A 295 -15.64 12.30 17.20
N ALA A 296 -16.21 11.63 16.20
CA ALA A 296 -15.77 10.32 15.76
C ALA A 296 -14.41 10.39 15.06
N VAL A 297 -14.24 11.34 14.15
CA VAL A 297 -12.99 11.54 13.40
C VAL A 297 -11.87 11.93 14.35
N GLN A 298 -12.13 12.84 15.28
CA GLN A 298 -11.15 13.27 16.28
C GLN A 298 -10.74 12.12 17.21
N ALA A 299 -11.71 11.40 17.81
CA ALA A 299 -11.42 10.30 18.74
C ALA A 299 -10.60 9.18 18.08
N VAL A 300 -10.94 8.83 16.83
CA VAL A 300 -10.16 7.84 16.07
C VAL A 300 -8.75 8.34 15.79
N SER A 301 -8.62 9.60 15.36
CA SER A 301 -7.32 10.19 15.03
C SER A 301 -6.39 10.26 16.25
N ASP A 302 -6.93 10.67 17.40
CA ASP A 302 -6.19 10.70 18.67
C ASP A 302 -5.74 9.31 19.11
N ALA A 303 -6.62 8.31 19.05
CA ALA A 303 -6.26 6.94 19.40
C ALA A 303 -5.15 6.38 18.52
N ILE A 304 -5.21 6.60 17.20
CA ILE A 304 -4.19 6.15 16.25
C ILE A 304 -2.86 6.87 16.50
N ARG A 305 -2.88 8.18 16.77
CA ARG A 305 -1.67 8.94 17.12
C ARG A 305 -1.03 8.40 18.40
N ARG A 306 -1.80 8.16 19.47
CA ARG A 306 -1.28 7.58 20.73
C ARG A 306 -0.57 6.25 20.50
N SER A 307 -1.13 5.40 19.63
CA SER A 307 -0.54 4.11 19.28
C SER A 307 0.78 4.27 18.52
N ARG A 308 0.82 5.17 17.53
CA ARG A 308 2.01 5.41 16.70
C ARG A 308 3.14 6.12 17.43
N THR A 309 2.84 6.91 18.46
CA THR A 309 3.87 7.53 19.31
C THR A 309 4.41 6.61 20.40
N GLY A 310 4.01 5.33 20.43
CA GLY A 310 4.43 4.38 21.47
C GLY A 310 3.86 4.70 22.86
N LEU A 311 2.82 5.54 22.93
CA LEU A 311 2.13 5.89 24.19
C LEU A 311 1.01 4.89 24.51
N ALA A 312 0.74 3.95 23.61
CA ALA A 312 -0.14 2.81 23.84
C ALA A 312 0.66 1.51 24.02
N ASN A 313 -0.02 0.45 24.44
CA ASN A 313 0.59 -0.87 24.59
C ASN A 313 0.88 -1.50 23.21
N GLU A 314 2.15 -1.68 22.86
CA GLU A 314 2.63 -2.31 21.61
C GLU A 314 2.16 -3.75 21.37
N LYS A 315 1.58 -4.39 22.39
CA LYS A 315 0.97 -5.72 22.23
C LYS A 315 -0.44 -5.65 21.65
N ARG A 316 -1.10 -4.50 21.63
CA ARG A 316 -2.48 -4.35 21.17
C ARG A 316 -2.54 -3.91 19.70
N PRO A 317 -3.69 -4.01 19.02
CA PRO A 317 -3.91 -3.41 17.70
C PRO A 317 -3.66 -1.90 17.71
N ILE A 318 -3.50 -1.29 16.53
CA ILE A 318 -3.27 0.16 16.38
C ILE A 318 -4.36 0.96 17.07
N GLY A 319 -5.61 0.51 16.95
CA GLY A 319 -6.75 1.07 17.66
C GLY A 319 -7.94 0.13 17.58
N SER A 320 -8.77 0.20 18.61
CA SER A 320 -10.01 -0.56 18.72
C SER A 320 -11.18 0.35 19.03
N PHE A 321 -12.21 0.29 18.18
CA PHE A 321 -13.31 1.25 18.19
C PHE A 321 -14.66 0.53 18.19
N LEU A 322 -15.60 1.03 18.98
CA LEU A 322 -17.01 0.62 18.91
C LEU A 322 -17.86 1.80 18.45
N PHE A 323 -18.34 1.73 17.21
CA PHE A 323 -19.18 2.73 16.58
C PHE A 323 -20.66 2.41 16.82
N LEU A 324 -21.32 3.26 17.59
CA LEU A 324 -22.75 3.20 17.89
C LEU A 324 -23.50 4.22 17.03
N GLY A 325 -24.70 3.91 16.55
CA GLY A 325 -25.53 4.88 15.82
C GLY A 325 -26.49 4.23 14.85
N THR A 326 -27.30 5.02 14.16
CA THR A 326 -28.23 4.54 13.14
C THR A 326 -27.49 4.05 11.87
N THR A 327 -28.22 3.44 10.94
CA THR A 327 -27.63 3.02 9.66
C THR A 327 -27.44 4.21 8.72
N GLY A 328 -26.37 4.19 7.91
CA GLY A 328 -26.16 5.18 6.85
C GLY A 328 -25.66 6.56 7.30
N VAL A 329 -25.17 6.70 8.54
CA VAL A 329 -24.60 7.95 9.08
C VAL A 329 -23.08 8.11 8.90
N GLY A 330 -22.40 7.12 8.31
CA GLY A 330 -20.97 7.21 7.99
C GLY A 330 -20.04 6.25 8.73
N LYS A 331 -20.56 5.36 9.60
CA LYS A 331 -19.74 4.36 10.33
C LYS A 331 -18.79 3.55 9.43
N THR A 332 -19.32 2.93 8.38
CA THR A 332 -18.53 2.17 7.40
C THR A 332 -17.68 3.08 6.51
N GLU A 333 -18.12 4.31 6.26
CA GLU A 333 -17.39 5.26 5.42
C GLU A 333 -16.11 5.74 6.10
N LEU A 334 -16.16 5.98 7.42
CA LEU A 334 -14.97 6.27 8.22
C LEU A 334 -13.97 5.11 8.21
N ALA A 335 -14.46 3.86 8.34
CA ALA A 335 -13.60 2.67 8.24
C ALA A 335 -12.88 2.58 6.88
N LYS A 336 -13.59 2.88 5.78
CA LYS A 336 -13.04 2.91 4.42
C LYS A 336 -12.03 4.05 4.23
N ALA A 337 -12.35 5.24 4.72
CA ALA A 337 -11.46 6.40 4.68
C ALA A 337 -10.15 6.13 5.43
N LEU A 338 -10.22 5.46 6.59
CA LEU A 338 -9.04 5.02 7.33
C LEU A 338 -8.20 4.02 6.55
N ALA A 339 -8.83 3.01 5.93
CA ALA A 339 -8.13 2.02 5.12
C ALA A 339 -7.40 2.67 3.93
N GLU A 340 -8.11 3.55 3.22
CA GLU A 340 -7.54 4.28 2.08
C GLU A 340 -6.40 5.22 2.50
N TYR A 341 -6.54 5.95 3.60
CA TYR A 341 -5.55 6.96 3.97
C TYR A 341 -4.31 6.36 4.65
N LEU A 342 -4.50 5.46 5.63
CA LEU A 342 -3.40 4.90 6.42
C LEU A 342 -2.70 3.74 5.72
N PHE A 343 -3.46 2.96 4.95
CA PHE A 343 -2.95 1.78 4.25
C PHE A 343 -2.90 1.94 2.73
N ASN A 344 -3.26 3.12 2.19
CA ASN A 344 -3.22 3.47 0.76
C ASN A 344 -4.20 2.69 -0.14
N ASP A 345 -5.08 1.86 0.42
CA ASP A 345 -6.04 1.04 -0.36
C ASP A 345 -7.30 0.74 0.47
N GLU A 346 -8.47 1.12 -0.06
CA GLU A 346 -9.78 0.81 0.56
C GLU A 346 -10.02 -0.72 0.66
N ASN A 347 -9.43 -1.52 -0.23
CA ASN A 347 -9.55 -2.99 -0.20
C ASN A 347 -8.70 -3.64 0.90
N LEU A 348 -7.90 -2.87 1.63
CA LEU A 348 -7.29 -3.28 2.89
C LEU A 348 -8.26 -3.15 4.07
N MET A 349 -9.57 -3.05 3.80
CA MET A 349 -10.63 -3.29 4.76
C MET A 349 -11.22 -4.69 4.60
N THR A 350 -11.18 -5.50 5.67
CA THR A 350 -11.91 -6.76 5.75
C THR A 350 -13.20 -6.54 6.53
N ARG A 351 -14.34 -6.69 5.86
CA ARG A 351 -15.66 -6.60 6.50
C ARG A 351 -16.19 -7.99 6.82
N ILE A 352 -16.63 -8.19 8.05
CA ILE A 352 -17.24 -9.44 8.53
C ILE A 352 -18.58 -9.10 9.17
N ASP A 353 -19.66 -9.69 8.65
CA ASP A 353 -21.01 -9.52 9.19
C ASP A 353 -21.23 -10.49 10.35
N MET A 354 -21.42 -9.97 11.57
CA MET A 354 -21.60 -10.79 12.78
C MET A 354 -22.97 -11.47 12.83
N SER A 355 -23.93 -11.07 11.99
CA SER A 355 -25.19 -11.80 11.84
C SER A 355 -24.98 -13.23 11.28
N GLU A 356 -23.89 -13.49 10.56
CA GLU A 356 -23.51 -14.84 10.12
C GLU A 356 -22.89 -15.71 11.23
N TYR A 357 -22.63 -15.10 12.40
CA TYR A 357 -21.90 -15.69 13.52
C TYR A 357 -22.74 -15.83 14.80
N GLN A 358 -24.07 -15.97 14.64
CA GLN A 358 -25.03 -16.10 15.74
C GLN A 358 -24.97 -17.48 16.44
N GLU A 359 -24.53 -18.51 15.74
CA GLU A 359 -24.53 -19.89 16.25
C GLU A 359 -23.12 -20.36 16.63
N ARG A 360 -23.02 -21.22 17.65
CA ARG A 360 -21.72 -21.73 18.13
C ARG A 360 -20.86 -22.39 17.04
N HIS A 361 -21.47 -23.14 16.11
CA HIS A 361 -20.74 -23.78 15.02
C HIS A 361 -20.16 -22.77 14.03
N SER A 362 -20.86 -21.65 13.80
CA SER A 362 -20.41 -20.61 12.87
C SER A 362 -19.17 -19.86 13.39
N VAL A 363 -18.99 -19.73 14.70
CA VAL A 363 -17.81 -19.12 15.34
C VAL A 363 -16.51 -19.80 14.91
N SER A 364 -16.53 -21.12 14.71
CA SER A 364 -15.36 -21.86 14.25
C SER A 364 -14.88 -21.42 12.85
N ARG A 365 -15.76 -20.88 11.98
CA ARG A 365 -15.35 -20.35 10.67
C ARG A 365 -14.53 -19.06 10.78
N LEU A 366 -14.66 -18.32 11.88
CA LEU A 366 -13.91 -17.07 12.09
C LEU A 366 -12.42 -17.36 12.31
N VAL A 367 -12.12 -18.41 13.07
CA VAL A 367 -10.75 -18.79 13.50
C VAL A 367 -10.17 -19.95 12.68
N GLY A 368 -11.04 -20.83 12.16
CA GLY A 368 -10.72 -22.05 11.43
C GLY A 368 -11.35 -23.27 12.11
N ALA A 369 -11.86 -24.25 11.37
CA ALA A 369 -12.50 -25.41 11.98
C ALA A 369 -11.48 -26.31 12.72
N PRO A 370 -11.86 -26.94 13.85
CA PRO A 370 -11.00 -27.91 14.53
C PRO A 370 -10.87 -29.24 13.75
N PRO A 371 -9.85 -30.07 14.03
CA PRO A 371 -9.67 -31.37 13.38
C PRO A 371 -10.94 -32.24 13.45
N GLY A 372 -11.39 -32.76 12.30
CA GLY A 372 -12.57 -33.63 12.19
C GLY A 372 -13.89 -32.96 11.81
N TYR A 373 -13.90 -31.63 11.59
CA TYR A 373 -15.07 -30.89 11.09
C TYR A 373 -14.97 -30.59 9.58
N VAL A 374 -16.12 -30.47 8.90
CA VAL A 374 -16.18 -30.01 7.50
C VAL A 374 -15.61 -28.59 7.42
N GLY A 375 -14.68 -28.36 6.49
CA GLY A 375 -13.95 -27.09 6.41
C GLY A 375 -12.67 -27.05 7.26
N TYR A 376 -12.20 -28.17 7.82
CA TYR A 376 -10.90 -28.23 8.50
C TYR A 376 -9.73 -27.76 7.63
N ASP A 377 -9.78 -28.00 6.32
CA ASP A 377 -8.75 -27.53 5.40
C ASP A 377 -8.85 -26.02 5.10
N GLU A 378 -9.99 -25.39 5.36
CA GLU A 378 -10.20 -23.95 5.21
C GLU A 378 -9.71 -23.21 6.46
N GLY A 379 -8.85 -22.21 6.27
CA GLY A 379 -8.42 -21.32 7.36
C GLY A 379 -9.55 -20.42 7.85
N GLY A 380 -9.38 -19.81 9.02
CA GLY A 380 -10.39 -18.90 9.57
C GLY A 380 -10.52 -17.62 8.75
N GLN A 381 -11.74 -17.13 8.57
CA GLN A 381 -11.98 -15.89 7.81
C GLN A 381 -11.22 -14.70 8.41
N LEU A 382 -11.17 -14.58 9.74
CA LEU A 382 -10.47 -13.48 10.42
C LEU A 382 -8.96 -13.71 10.48
N THR A 383 -8.54 -14.92 10.84
CA THR A 383 -7.11 -15.26 11.00
C THR A 383 -6.36 -15.21 9.66
N GLU A 384 -6.95 -15.73 8.57
CA GLU A 384 -6.36 -15.68 7.24
C GLU A 384 -6.39 -14.28 6.62
N ALA A 385 -7.45 -13.50 6.85
CA ALA A 385 -7.51 -12.14 6.35
C ALA A 385 -6.36 -11.29 6.90
N VAL A 386 -6.10 -11.38 8.21
CA VAL A 386 -5.01 -10.63 8.85
C VAL A 386 -3.64 -11.22 8.51
N ARG A 387 -3.52 -12.54 8.37
CA ARG A 387 -2.25 -13.16 7.95
C ARG A 387 -1.85 -12.72 6.54
N ARG A 388 -2.81 -12.59 5.63
CA ARG A 388 -2.57 -12.10 4.26
C ARG A 388 -2.42 -10.60 4.19
N LYS A 389 -3.06 -9.84 5.09
CA LYS A 389 -3.05 -8.37 5.11
C LYS A 389 -2.82 -7.87 6.55
N PRO A 390 -1.57 -7.90 7.05
CA PRO A 390 -1.27 -7.50 8.44
C PRO A 390 -1.56 -6.03 8.72
N TYR A 391 -1.45 -5.18 7.70
CA TYR A 391 -1.79 -3.76 7.72
C TYR A 391 -3.17 -3.56 7.12
N SER A 392 -4.21 -3.60 7.96
CA SER A 392 -5.60 -3.56 7.49
C SER A 392 -6.58 -3.02 8.53
N VAL A 393 -7.74 -2.60 8.04
CA VAL A 393 -8.91 -2.30 8.88
C VAL A 393 -9.79 -3.55 8.93
N ILE A 394 -10.13 -4.02 10.13
CA ILE A 394 -11.09 -5.09 10.34
C ILE A 394 -12.40 -4.48 10.83
N LEU A 395 -13.44 -4.57 10.00
CA LEU A 395 -14.77 -4.07 10.31
C LEU A 395 -15.70 -5.23 10.68
N LEU A 396 -16.08 -5.30 11.95
CA LEU A 396 -17.02 -6.27 12.51
C LEU A 396 -18.40 -5.62 12.61
N ASP A 397 -19.28 -5.97 11.67
CA ASP A 397 -20.60 -5.34 11.55
C ASP A 397 -21.66 -6.02 12.40
N GLU A 398 -22.59 -5.24 12.97
CA GLU A 398 -23.66 -5.70 13.85
C GLU A 398 -23.18 -6.58 15.02
N ILE A 399 -22.15 -6.12 15.75
CA ILE A 399 -21.48 -6.90 16.81
C ILE A 399 -22.43 -7.42 17.90
N GLU A 400 -23.55 -6.74 18.15
CA GLU A 400 -24.60 -7.17 19.08
C GLU A 400 -25.28 -8.49 18.69
N LYS A 401 -25.17 -8.91 17.44
CA LYS A 401 -25.73 -10.18 16.93
C LYS A 401 -24.76 -11.35 17.11
N ALA A 402 -23.48 -11.09 17.40
CA ALA A 402 -22.49 -12.14 17.52
C ALA A 402 -22.80 -13.11 18.67
N HIS A 403 -22.48 -14.39 18.49
CA HIS A 403 -22.51 -15.37 19.58
C HIS A 403 -21.52 -14.96 20.70
N PRO A 404 -21.81 -15.21 21.99
CA PRO A 404 -20.92 -14.88 23.11
C PRO A 404 -19.47 -15.38 22.96
N ASP A 405 -19.27 -16.56 22.35
CA ASP A 405 -17.92 -17.11 22.11
C ASP A 405 -17.06 -16.24 21.17
N VAL A 406 -17.68 -15.43 20.29
CA VAL A 406 -16.94 -14.47 19.44
C VAL A 406 -16.26 -13.40 20.30
N PHE A 407 -16.94 -12.91 21.34
CA PHE A 407 -16.36 -11.90 22.24
C PHE A 407 -15.12 -12.42 22.97
N ASN A 408 -15.06 -13.71 23.30
CA ASN A 408 -13.86 -14.32 23.92
C ASN A 408 -12.67 -14.31 22.95
N ILE A 409 -12.90 -14.60 21.67
CA ILE A 409 -11.89 -14.53 20.62
C ILE A 409 -11.41 -13.08 20.45
N LEU A 410 -12.34 -12.13 20.41
CA LEU A 410 -12.01 -10.72 20.26
C LEU A 410 -11.27 -10.16 21.48
N LEU A 411 -11.58 -10.59 22.71
CA LEU A 411 -10.81 -10.22 23.91
C LEU A 411 -9.33 -10.58 23.75
N GLN A 412 -9.03 -11.79 23.27
CA GLN A 412 -7.65 -12.20 23.01
C GLN A 412 -6.95 -11.28 21.99
N VAL A 413 -7.66 -10.90 20.91
CA VAL A 413 -7.14 -9.95 19.92
C VAL A 413 -6.89 -8.58 20.52
N LEU A 414 -7.82 -8.07 21.34
CA LEU A 414 -7.75 -6.73 21.94
C LEU A 414 -6.70 -6.64 23.07
N GLU A 415 -6.36 -7.75 23.72
CA GLU A 415 -5.36 -7.81 24.80
C GLU A 415 -3.94 -8.10 24.28
N ASP A 416 -3.79 -9.15 23.47
CA ASP A 416 -2.48 -9.68 23.06
C ASP A 416 -2.10 -9.32 21.61
N GLY A 417 -3.03 -8.73 20.85
CA GLY A 417 -2.82 -8.38 19.44
C GLY A 417 -2.47 -9.60 18.59
N ARG A 418 -2.85 -10.80 19.05
CA ARG A 418 -2.54 -12.07 18.41
C ARG A 418 -3.71 -13.02 18.58
N LEU A 419 -3.95 -13.83 17.55
CA LEU A 419 -4.95 -14.88 17.59
C LEU A 419 -4.36 -16.17 17.02
N THR A 420 -4.44 -17.25 17.78
CA THR A 420 -3.96 -18.56 17.35
C THR A 420 -5.13 -19.33 16.74
N ASP A 421 -4.96 -19.81 15.51
CA ASP A 421 -5.97 -20.67 14.89
C ASP A 421 -5.98 -22.09 15.48
N ASN A 422 -7.00 -22.87 15.13
CA ASN A 422 -7.13 -24.26 15.59
C ASN A 422 -6.05 -25.20 15.04
N LYS A 423 -5.17 -24.73 14.15
CA LYS A 423 -3.98 -25.45 13.66
C LYS A 423 -2.70 -25.01 14.37
N GLY A 424 -2.80 -24.14 15.38
CA GLY A 424 -1.67 -23.62 16.14
C GLY A 424 -0.89 -22.51 15.46
N ARG A 425 -1.37 -21.98 14.32
CA ARG A 425 -0.70 -20.88 13.62
C ARG A 425 -1.20 -19.54 14.15
N VAL A 426 -0.28 -18.63 14.41
CA VAL A 426 -0.58 -17.31 15.00
C VAL A 426 -0.84 -16.28 13.90
N ALA A 427 -1.91 -15.49 14.02
CA ALA A 427 -2.16 -14.29 13.24
C ALA A 427 -1.86 -13.05 14.10
N ASN A 428 -1.15 -12.06 13.53
CA ASN A 428 -0.68 -10.87 14.23
C ASN A 428 -1.54 -9.64 13.88
N PHE A 429 -2.23 -9.09 14.87
CA PHE A 429 -3.16 -7.97 14.76
C PHE A 429 -2.57 -6.63 15.19
N LYS A 430 -1.29 -6.57 15.61
CA LYS A 430 -0.64 -5.33 16.09
C LYS A 430 -0.68 -4.19 15.06
N ASN A 431 -0.70 -4.53 13.77
CA ASN A 431 -0.73 -3.57 12.66
C ASN A 431 -2.15 -3.35 12.09
N THR A 432 -3.18 -3.81 12.79
CA THR A 432 -4.58 -3.68 12.36
C THR A 432 -5.32 -2.61 13.14
N ILE A 433 -6.38 -2.06 12.53
CA ILE A 433 -7.37 -1.23 13.20
C ILE A 433 -8.66 -2.04 13.30
N ILE A 434 -9.17 -2.24 14.51
CA ILE A 434 -10.41 -3.01 14.75
C ILE A 434 -11.57 -2.04 14.93
N ILE A 435 -12.55 -2.11 14.06
CA ILE A 435 -13.78 -1.31 14.14
C ILE A 435 -14.94 -2.27 14.29
N MET A 436 -15.73 -2.06 15.34
CA MET A 436 -16.98 -2.76 15.56
C MET A 436 -18.13 -1.78 15.36
N THR A 437 -19.13 -2.15 14.58
CA THR A 437 -20.34 -1.35 14.42
C THR A 437 -21.52 -1.99 15.13
N SER A 438 -22.32 -1.17 15.78
CA SER A 438 -23.57 -1.58 16.40
C SER A 438 -24.69 -0.61 16.05
N ASN A 439 -25.90 -1.14 15.88
CA ASN A 439 -27.11 -0.33 15.76
C ASN A 439 -27.87 -0.22 17.09
N MET A 440 -27.27 -0.69 18.19
CA MET A 440 -27.85 -0.58 19.53
C MET A 440 -28.00 0.89 19.96
N GLY A 441 -29.16 1.21 20.53
CA GLY A 441 -29.49 2.58 20.95
C GLY A 441 -29.92 3.50 19.81
N SER A 442 -30.09 3.00 18.58
CA SER A 442 -30.54 3.78 17.41
C SER A 442 -31.87 4.50 17.65
N ASP A 443 -32.84 3.83 18.29
CA ASP A 443 -34.15 4.44 18.58
C ASP A 443 -34.02 5.61 19.58
N ILE A 444 -33.20 5.44 20.62
CA ILE A 444 -32.92 6.48 21.63
C ILE A 444 -32.26 7.69 20.96
N ILE A 445 -31.28 7.43 20.07
CA ILE A 445 -30.60 8.48 19.30
C ILE A 445 -31.60 9.22 18.42
N ARG A 446 -32.47 8.52 17.70
CA ARG A 446 -33.48 9.15 16.84
C ARG A 446 -34.45 10.01 17.65
N GLU A 447 -35.07 9.45 18.69
CA GLU A 447 -36.08 10.12 19.51
C GLU A 447 -35.54 11.38 20.20
N ASN A 448 -34.33 11.31 20.75
CA ASN A 448 -33.74 12.47 21.42
C ASN A 448 -33.33 13.57 20.43
N PHE A 449 -32.88 13.21 19.22
CA PHE A 449 -32.43 14.17 18.22
C PHE A 449 -33.57 14.78 17.39
N GLU A 450 -34.79 14.23 17.42
CA GLU A 450 -35.96 14.81 16.72
C GLU A 450 -36.28 16.25 17.14
N ASN A 451 -36.03 16.60 18.42
CA ASN A 451 -36.31 17.93 18.98
C ASN A 451 -35.04 18.74 19.28
N ILE A 452 -33.94 18.42 18.59
CA ILE A 452 -32.68 19.12 18.77
C ILE A 452 -32.74 20.52 18.15
N THR A 453 -32.16 21.48 18.85
CA THR A 453 -31.99 22.87 18.46
C THR A 453 -30.57 23.29 18.84
N ASP A 454 -30.04 24.35 18.23
CA ASP A 454 -28.68 24.80 18.56
C ASP A 454 -28.52 25.16 20.05
N ALA A 455 -29.60 25.60 20.72
CA ALA A 455 -29.57 25.97 22.13
C ALA A 455 -29.54 24.78 23.10
N ASN A 456 -30.03 23.60 22.72
CA ASN A 456 -30.08 22.40 23.58
C ASN A 456 -29.18 21.26 23.08
N ARG A 457 -28.37 21.50 22.03
CA ARG A 457 -27.59 20.47 21.35
C ARG A 457 -26.66 19.71 22.28
N GLU A 458 -25.86 20.42 23.09
CA GLU A 458 -24.90 19.79 24.00
C GLU A 458 -25.59 18.90 25.04
N GLU A 459 -26.64 19.42 25.68
CA GLU A 459 -27.42 18.69 26.68
C GLU A 459 -28.07 17.42 26.08
N VAL A 460 -28.67 17.54 24.91
CA VAL A 460 -29.32 16.41 24.21
C VAL A 460 -28.27 15.35 23.83
N VAL A 461 -27.12 15.75 23.30
CA VAL A 461 -26.04 14.83 22.92
C VAL A 461 -25.52 14.09 24.15
N GLU A 462 -25.22 14.80 25.24
CA GLU A 462 -24.69 14.20 26.47
C GLU A 462 -25.71 13.25 27.12
N ARG A 463 -26.97 13.67 27.23
CA ARG A 463 -28.06 12.82 27.74
C ARG A 463 -28.22 11.55 26.91
N THR A 464 -28.20 11.68 25.59
CA THR A 464 -28.31 10.55 24.67
C THR A 464 -27.13 9.60 24.82
N ARG A 465 -25.90 10.13 24.87
CA ARG A 465 -24.68 9.34 25.07
C ARG A 465 -24.79 8.50 26.35
N ASN A 466 -25.23 9.10 27.45
CA ASN A 466 -25.42 8.40 28.72
C ASN A 466 -26.47 7.28 28.63
N GLN A 467 -27.61 7.52 27.97
CA GLN A 467 -28.66 6.52 27.80
C GLN A 467 -28.21 5.34 26.91
N VAL A 468 -27.52 5.63 25.81
CA VAL A 468 -26.96 4.62 24.91
C VAL A 468 -25.88 3.80 25.62
N PHE A 469 -25.03 4.44 26.41
CA PHE A 469 -23.97 3.76 27.17
C PHE A 469 -24.54 2.84 28.27
N GLU A 470 -25.59 3.28 28.97
CA GLU A 470 -26.29 2.43 29.94
C GLU A 470 -26.98 1.22 29.29
N LEU A 471 -27.50 1.38 28.07
CA LEU A 471 -28.01 0.25 27.29
C LEU A 471 -26.89 -0.71 26.89
N LEU A 472 -25.76 -0.18 26.41
CA LEU A 472 -24.59 -0.96 26.03
C LEU A 472 -24.06 -1.82 27.20
N LYS A 473 -23.95 -1.26 28.41
CA LYS A 473 -23.51 -1.99 29.61
C LYS A 473 -24.41 -3.16 30.00
N LYS A 474 -25.69 -3.13 29.61
CA LYS A 474 -26.64 -4.24 29.88
C LYS A 474 -26.45 -5.39 28.91
N SER A 475 -26.06 -5.11 27.67
CA SER A 475 -25.94 -6.11 26.60
C SER A 475 -24.51 -6.64 26.45
N VAL A 476 -23.49 -5.85 26.77
CA VAL A 476 -22.07 -6.17 26.59
C VAL A 476 -21.34 -6.16 27.93
N ARG A 477 -20.51 -7.17 28.17
CA ARG A 477 -19.78 -7.32 29.44
C ARG A 477 -18.79 -6.18 29.65
N PRO A 478 -18.64 -5.63 30.87
CA PRO A 478 -17.67 -4.58 31.16
C PRO A 478 -16.22 -4.95 30.79
N GLU A 479 -15.86 -6.23 30.92
CA GLU A 479 -14.56 -6.76 30.54
C GLU A 479 -14.21 -6.45 29.09
N PHE A 480 -15.18 -6.59 28.18
CA PHE A 480 -15.01 -6.29 26.77
C PHE A 480 -14.92 -4.79 26.52
N LEU A 481 -15.81 -4.00 27.10
CA LEU A 481 -15.84 -2.54 26.93
C LEU A 481 -14.54 -1.88 27.40
N ASN A 482 -13.95 -2.36 28.49
CA ASN A 482 -12.68 -1.87 29.03
C ASN A 482 -11.45 -2.22 28.16
N ARG A 483 -11.62 -3.03 27.10
CA ARG A 483 -10.58 -3.38 26.12
C ARG A 483 -10.74 -2.68 24.79
N ILE A 484 -11.75 -1.82 24.65
CA ILE A 484 -11.95 -0.96 23.50
C ILE A 484 -11.31 0.38 23.83
N ASP A 485 -10.55 0.95 22.90
CA ASP A 485 -9.86 2.22 23.14
C ASP A 485 -10.84 3.39 23.15
N GLU A 486 -11.82 3.40 22.24
CA GLU A 486 -12.88 4.43 22.21
C GLU A 486 -14.25 3.84 21.83
N ILE A 487 -15.29 4.28 22.53
CA ILE A 487 -16.69 3.98 22.22
C ILE A 487 -17.33 5.26 21.71
N ILE A 488 -17.70 5.27 20.43
CA ILE A 488 -18.03 6.49 19.69
C ILE A 488 -19.49 6.44 19.26
N MET A 489 -20.26 7.47 19.63
CA MET A 489 -21.64 7.64 19.20
C MET A 489 -21.71 8.52 17.96
N PHE A 490 -22.16 7.95 16.84
CA PHE A 490 -22.42 8.67 15.60
C PHE A 490 -23.76 9.39 15.69
N GLN A 491 -23.75 10.66 15.30
CA GLN A 491 -24.93 11.52 15.32
C GLN A 491 -25.74 11.32 14.03
N PRO A 492 -27.08 11.51 14.08
CA PRO A 492 -27.89 11.62 12.87
C PRO A 492 -27.36 12.74 11.95
N LEU A 493 -27.44 12.52 10.64
CA LEU A 493 -26.99 13.51 9.65
C LEU A 493 -27.96 14.70 9.59
N SER A 494 -27.41 15.91 9.61
CA SER A 494 -28.17 17.14 9.37
C SER A 494 -28.49 17.31 7.87
N LYS A 495 -29.38 18.26 7.55
CA LYS A 495 -29.70 18.61 6.16
C LYS A 495 -28.44 19.05 5.39
N ASP A 496 -27.60 19.85 6.04
CA ASP A 496 -26.35 20.34 5.46
C ASP A 496 -25.35 19.21 5.23
N ASP A 497 -25.27 18.23 6.14
CA ASP A 497 -24.42 17.04 5.95
C ASP A 497 -24.87 16.25 4.70
N ILE A 498 -26.18 16.07 4.51
CA ILE A 498 -26.71 15.36 3.35
C ILE A 498 -26.38 16.11 2.06
N HIS A 499 -26.49 17.45 2.06
CA HIS A 499 -26.12 18.26 0.90
C HIS A 499 -24.65 18.08 0.53
N ALA A 500 -23.75 18.16 1.53
CA ALA A 500 -22.32 17.93 1.31
C ALA A 500 -22.04 16.49 0.81
N ILE A 501 -22.74 15.47 1.33
CA ILE A 501 -22.62 14.08 0.83
C ILE A 501 -23.05 13.99 -0.64
N VAL A 502 -24.16 14.64 -1.02
CA VAL A 502 -24.64 14.67 -2.40
C VAL A 502 -23.61 15.33 -3.32
N GLU A 503 -23.04 16.47 -2.92
CA GLU A 503 -22.00 17.14 -3.68
C GLU A 503 -20.76 16.26 -3.88
N LEU A 504 -20.28 15.60 -2.82
CA LEU A 504 -19.16 14.66 -2.92
C LEU A 504 -19.45 13.51 -3.91
N GLN A 505 -20.66 12.95 -3.89
CA GLN A 505 -21.04 11.90 -4.84
C GLN A 505 -21.17 12.43 -6.28
N LEU A 506 -21.63 13.67 -6.47
CA LEU A 506 -21.67 14.32 -7.79
C LEU A 506 -20.27 14.62 -8.33
N GLN A 507 -19.30 14.95 -7.47
CA GLN A 507 -17.90 15.07 -7.87
C GLN A 507 -17.35 13.76 -8.44
N HIS A 508 -17.69 12.61 -7.84
CA HIS A 508 -17.32 11.30 -8.40
C HIS A 508 -17.94 11.07 -9.78
N VAL A 509 -19.21 11.46 -9.98
CA VAL A 509 -19.86 11.39 -11.29
C VAL A 509 -19.16 12.30 -12.31
N ALA A 510 -18.81 13.52 -11.92
CA ALA A 510 -18.08 14.45 -12.78
C ALA A 510 -16.68 13.92 -13.16
N ALA A 511 -15.96 13.30 -12.22
CA ALA A 511 -14.67 12.67 -12.51
C ALA A 511 -14.79 11.50 -13.51
N LEU A 512 -15.86 10.70 -13.42
CA LEU A 512 -16.15 9.65 -14.40
C LEU A 512 -16.50 10.23 -15.78
N ALA A 513 -17.31 11.28 -15.82
CA ALA A 513 -17.66 11.97 -17.07
C ALA A 513 -16.45 12.65 -17.72
N ALA A 514 -15.52 13.18 -16.92
CA ALA A 514 -14.29 13.81 -17.40
C ALA A 514 -13.37 12.82 -18.15
N LYS A 515 -13.40 11.51 -17.81
CA LYS A 515 -12.70 10.47 -18.59
C LYS A 515 -13.23 10.31 -20.01
N GLN A 516 -14.42 10.83 -20.30
CA GLN A 516 -15.03 10.89 -21.63
C GLN A 516 -15.00 12.31 -22.21
N ASP A 517 -14.13 13.18 -21.69
CA ASP A 517 -14.03 14.61 -22.02
C ASP A 517 -15.32 15.42 -21.77
N ILE A 518 -16.20 14.97 -20.88
CA ILE A 518 -17.45 15.68 -20.55
C ILE A 518 -17.28 16.41 -19.21
N GLN A 519 -17.49 17.72 -19.21
CA GLN A 519 -17.50 18.51 -17.97
C GLN A 519 -18.93 18.66 -17.45
N ILE A 520 -19.13 18.41 -16.16
CA ILE A 520 -20.43 18.52 -15.49
C ILE A 520 -20.30 19.43 -14.27
N THR A 521 -21.17 20.41 -14.17
CA THR A 521 -21.43 21.19 -12.94
C THR A 521 -22.88 20.99 -12.52
N TRP A 522 -23.28 21.45 -11.33
CA TRP A 522 -24.64 21.29 -10.82
C TRP A 522 -25.16 22.57 -10.17
N THR A 523 -26.48 22.73 -10.16
CA THR A 523 -27.16 23.81 -9.44
C THR A 523 -27.49 23.38 -8.01
N LYS A 524 -27.74 24.36 -7.13
CA LYS A 524 -28.26 24.10 -5.79
C LYS A 524 -29.59 23.34 -5.84
N ALA A 525 -30.47 23.65 -6.79
CA ALA A 525 -31.75 22.96 -6.95
C ALA A 525 -31.57 21.46 -7.26
N ALA A 526 -30.55 21.07 -8.04
CA ALA A 526 -30.24 19.67 -8.27
C ALA A 526 -29.75 18.97 -6.99
N VAL A 527 -28.91 19.64 -6.19
CA VAL A 527 -28.44 19.11 -4.90
C VAL A 527 -29.61 18.95 -3.94
N ASP A 528 -30.44 19.98 -3.77
CA ASP A 528 -31.62 19.96 -2.89
C ASP A 528 -32.57 18.80 -3.29
N PHE A 529 -32.85 18.64 -4.59
CA PHE A 529 -33.71 17.56 -5.10
C PHE A 529 -33.16 16.17 -4.77
N ILE A 530 -31.86 15.94 -5.00
CA ILE A 530 -31.23 14.64 -4.72
C ILE A 530 -31.13 14.40 -3.21
N ALA A 531 -30.90 15.44 -2.41
CA ALA A 531 -30.87 15.35 -0.95
C ALA A 531 -32.23 14.95 -0.37
N GLU A 532 -33.31 15.55 -0.87
CA GLU A 532 -34.68 15.25 -0.42
C GLU A 532 -35.12 13.82 -0.82
N GLU A 533 -34.82 13.36 -2.04
CA GLU A 533 -35.13 11.98 -2.46
C GLU A 533 -34.16 10.96 -1.83
N GLY A 534 -32.94 11.39 -1.50
CA GLY A 534 -31.84 10.55 -1.03
C GLY A 534 -31.76 10.38 0.49
N PHE A 535 -32.44 11.21 1.27
CA PHE A 535 -32.46 11.14 2.73
C PHE A 535 -33.65 10.33 3.26
N HIS A 536 -33.38 9.44 4.20
CA HIS A 536 -34.43 8.77 4.97
C HIS A 536 -34.05 8.73 6.46
N PRO A 537 -34.94 9.12 7.39
CA PRO A 537 -34.64 9.14 8.82
C PRO A 537 -34.09 7.81 9.37
N GLU A 538 -34.56 6.68 8.84
CA GLU A 538 -34.11 5.33 9.28
C GLU A 538 -32.83 4.83 8.59
N PHE A 539 -32.56 5.28 7.35
CA PHE A 539 -31.48 4.75 6.51
C PHE A 539 -30.35 5.76 6.25
N GLY A 540 -30.45 6.96 6.82
CA GLY A 540 -29.47 8.05 6.64
C GLY A 540 -29.26 8.39 5.17
N ALA A 541 -28.00 8.55 4.77
CA ALA A 541 -27.60 8.86 3.40
C ALA A 541 -27.47 7.61 2.50
N ARG A 542 -27.81 6.40 2.98
CA ARG A 542 -27.69 5.16 2.20
C ARG A 542 -28.43 5.20 0.84
N PRO A 543 -29.63 5.82 0.71
CA PRO A 543 -30.32 5.91 -0.57
C PRO A 543 -29.67 6.87 -1.58
N VAL A 544 -28.87 7.86 -1.15
CA VAL A 544 -28.29 8.92 -2.02
C VAL A 544 -27.59 8.32 -3.24
N LYS A 545 -26.71 7.32 -3.05
CA LYS A 545 -26.00 6.68 -4.15
C LYS A 545 -26.94 6.05 -5.18
N ARG A 546 -28.03 5.43 -4.71
CA ARG A 546 -29.05 4.81 -5.57
C ARG A 546 -29.86 5.87 -6.32
N VAL A 547 -30.18 6.98 -5.68
CA VAL A 547 -30.86 8.12 -6.30
C VAL A 547 -29.98 8.71 -7.41
N ILE A 548 -28.72 8.98 -7.14
CA ILE A 548 -27.75 9.48 -8.14
C ILE A 548 -27.63 8.49 -9.30
N GLN A 549 -27.51 7.19 -9.03
CA GLN A 549 -27.47 6.19 -10.09
C GLN A 549 -28.74 6.23 -10.97
N LYS A 550 -29.92 6.27 -10.35
CA LYS A 550 -31.20 6.19 -11.05
C LYS A 550 -31.55 7.48 -11.80
N ARG A 551 -31.32 8.64 -11.19
CA ARG A 551 -31.75 9.96 -11.67
C ARG A 551 -30.68 10.67 -12.50
N VAL A 552 -29.40 10.51 -12.13
CA VAL A 552 -28.29 11.22 -12.77
C VAL A 552 -27.58 10.33 -13.79
N LEU A 553 -27.02 9.19 -13.37
CA LEU A 553 -26.20 8.34 -14.25
C LEU A 553 -27.00 7.71 -15.39
N ASN A 554 -28.20 7.19 -15.12
CA ASN A 554 -29.05 6.61 -16.16
C ASN A 554 -29.46 7.66 -17.20
N GLU A 555 -29.80 8.87 -16.75
CA GLU A 555 -30.20 9.95 -17.65
C GLU A 555 -28.99 10.45 -18.45
N LEU A 556 -27.84 10.65 -17.81
CA LEU A 556 -26.58 11.00 -18.49
C LEU A 556 -26.24 9.99 -19.59
N SER A 557 -26.28 8.69 -19.25
CA SER A 557 -25.98 7.60 -20.18
C SER A 557 -26.93 7.62 -21.39
N LYS A 558 -28.21 7.85 -21.14
CA LYS A 558 -29.23 7.97 -22.20
C LYS A 558 -28.97 9.18 -23.09
N GLN A 559 -28.63 10.33 -22.52
CA GLN A 559 -28.37 11.57 -23.27
C GLN A 559 -27.08 11.47 -24.10
N ILE A 560 -26.05 10.76 -23.62
CA ILE A 560 -24.84 10.44 -24.38
C ILE A 560 -25.18 9.56 -25.59
N LEU A 561 -25.95 8.47 -25.39
CA LEU A 561 -26.36 7.58 -26.48
C LEU A 561 -27.25 8.26 -27.52
N LEU A 562 -28.08 9.22 -27.09
CA LEU A 562 -28.90 10.04 -27.99
C LEU A 562 -28.10 11.16 -28.69
N GLY A 563 -26.81 11.33 -28.40
CA GLY A 563 -25.94 12.36 -28.98
C GLY A 563 -26.24 13.79 -28.51
N LYS A 564 -27.06 13.96 -27.47
CA LYS A 564 -27.42 15.26 -26.87
C LYS A 564 -26.36 15.76 -25.90
N VAL A 565 -25.67 14.83 -25.23
CA VAL A 565 -24.45 15.12 -24.44
C VAL A 565 -23.26 14.62 -25.25
N GLN A 566 -22.35 15.52 -25.55
CA GLN A 566 -21.19 15.26 -26.42
C GLN A 566 -19.87 15.50 -25.67
N PRO A 567 -18.80 14.77 -26.04
CA PRO A 567 -17.44 15.04 -25.56
C PRO A 567 -17.03 16.50 -25.81
N LYS A 568 -16.09 17.00 -25.01
CA LYS A 568 -15.51 18.34 -25.05
C LYS A 568 -16.48 19.49 -24.78
N HIS A 569 -17.64 19.19 -24.19
CA HIS A 569 -18.65 20.17 -23.82
C HIS A 569 -18.88 20.20 -22.31
N HIS A 570 -19.36 21.35 -21.86
CA HIS A 570 -19.75 21.59 -20.48
C HIS A 570 -21.27 21.51 -20.35
N TYR A 571 -21.75 20.79 -19.34
CA TYR A 571 -23.17 20.66 -19.02
C TYR A 571 -23.42 21.00 -17.55
N VAL A 572 -24.59 21.56 -17.28
CA VAL A 572 -25.09 21.86 -15.94
C VAL A 572 -26.22 20.88 -15.64
N LEU A 573 -26.07 20.13 -14.56
CA LEU A 573 -27.09 19.32 -13.92
C LEU A 573 -28.05 20.26 -13.17
N ASP A 574 -29.33 20.21 -13.51
CA ASP A 574 -30.37 21.03 -12.88
C ASP A 574 -31.59 20.18 -12.53
N ALA A 575 -32.45 20.71 -11.66
CA ALA A 575 -33.75 20.11 -11.35
C ALA A 575 -34.88 21.01 -11.87
N PHE A 576 -35.80 20.45 -12.66
CA PHE A 576 -36.98 21.13 -13.18
C PHE A 576 -38.19 20.19 -13.13
N GLU A 577 -39.32 20.66 -12.57
CA GLU A 577 -40.56 19.87 -12.43
C GLU A 577 -40.32 18.44 -11.89
N ASP A 578 -39.56 18.34 -10.79
CA ASP A 578 -39.20 17.08 -10.13
C ASP A 578 -38.41 16.09 -11.00
N THR A 579 -37.75 16.58 -12.04
CA THR A 579 -36.88 15.80 -12.92
C THR A 579 -35.49 16.41 -13.04
N ILE A 580 -34.49 15.54 -13.08
CA ILE A 580 -33.10 15.91 -13.35
C ILE A 580 -32.91 16.12 -14.84
N VAL A 581 -32.31 17.25 -15.21
CA VAL A 581 -32.02 17.60 -16.60
C VAL A 581 -30.57 18.04 -16.77
N PHE A 582 -29.98 17.70 -17.93
CA PHE A 582 -28.67 18.19 -18.36
C PHE A 582 -28.88 19.31 -19.37
N ARG A 583 -28.40 20.51 -19.06
CA ARG A 583 -28.50 21.69 -19.94
C ARG A 583 -27.13 22.30 -20.23
N ALA A 584 -27.00 22.99 -21.35
CA ALA A 584 -25.82 23.80 -21.62
C ALA A 584 -25.71 24.93 -20.56
N PRO A 585 -24.48 25.36 -20.21
CA PRO A 585 -24.28 26.51 -19.34
C PRO A 585 -24.96 27.74 -19.95
N ARG A 586 -25.63 28.53 -19.10
CA ARG A 586 -26.20 29.80 -19.57
C ARG A 586 -25.04 30.66 -20.06
N LYS A 587 -25.10 31.13 -21.31
CA LYS A 587 -24.23 32.23 -21.76
C LYS A 587 -24.58 33.43 -20.90
N GLY A 588 -23.62 33.87 -20.08
CA GLY A 588 -23.72 35.09 -19.28
C GLY A 588 -23.89 36.32 -20.16
#